data_AF-A0AAE1UBI3-F1
#
_entry.id   AF-A0AAE1UBI3-F1
#
_cell.length_a   1.000
_cell.length_b   1.000
_cell.length_c   1.000
_cell.angle_alpha   90.00
_cell.angle_beta   90.00
_cell.angle_gamma   90.00
#
_symmetry.space_group_name_H-M   'P 1'
#
loop_
_entity.id
_entity.type
_entity.pdbx_description
1 polymer ?
#
loop_
_entity_poly.entity_id
_entity_poly.type
_entity_poly.pdbx_seq_one_letter_code
_entity_poly.pdbx_strand_id
1 'polypeptide(L)'
;MERYQEECWKTHKAKEVDFKSIFDNLFDIAHAKALEMILIKEDKQFLIAQRKPGRCGAIVSVDVSLKKKEDRKRKREEQIVKRREKDAKDANLQQSQVIVENSSSQSRSEEEENPVAGPSDSCLTPRPMKRGRQQVLSPDLVATLDRNKVSDRAAVMVIGETLRSLGQEIQPLALNRSSIRRQRQQHRKSTSEEIRDKFDPKFPLIVHWDGKLLPDLIGTGIVDRLPVLLTGKGAWDVLDTTSSNTGRHKGACVLLEEQFGRELLQLGCRHHVLELVAGAAFSEAMGTSSAPDVLLFKRFKSSWQDIDKTTYEDSSTDDYTAKAVAEFKDEMVQMLEMAVKVKQPRDDYRELLELTIIFLGAVPPRGID
;
A
#
# COMPACT_ATOMS: atom_id res chain seq x y z
N MET A 1 11.49 48.64 0.22
CA MET A 1 11.01 47.24 0.22
C MET A 1 10.15 46.94 1.43
N GLU A 2 10.55 47.32 2.64
CA GLU A 2 9.86 46.99 3.90
C GLU A 2 8.35 47.28 3.90
N ARG A 3 7.89 48.49 3.51
CA ARG A 3 6.44 48.80 3.42
C ARG A 3 5.65 47.84 2.52
N TYR A 4 6.23 47.39 1.41
CA TYR A 4 5.59 46.42 0.50
C TYR A 4 5.53 45.01 1.11
N GLN A 5 6.57 44.61 1.86
CA GLN A 5 6.56 43.37 2.62
C GLN A 5 5.54 43.41 3.77
N GLU A 6 5.38 44.57 4.43
CA GLU A 6 4.45 44.77 5.54
C GLU A 6 2.98 44.78 5.08
N GLU A 7 2.67 45.40 3.93
CA GLU A 7 1.34 45.35 3.31
C GLU A 7 1.00 43.94 2.78
N CYS A 8 1.98 43.25 2.17
CA CYS A 8 1.85 41.86 1.75
C CYS A 8 1.60 40.92 2.96
N TRP A 9 2.30 41.14 4.07
CA TRP A 9 2.08 40.41 5.32
C TRP A 9 0.69 40.66 5.92
N LYS A 10 0.24 41.92 5.98
CA LYS A 10 -1.10 42.28 6.46
C LYS A 10 -2.21 41.67 5.59
N THR A 11 -2.06 41.70 4.26
CA THR A 11 -3.02 41.05 3.35
C THR A 11 -2.95 39.52 3.39
N HIS A 12 -1.79 38.92 3.63
CA HIS A 12 -1.68 37.47 3.88
C HIS A 12 -2.36 37.08 5.20
N LYS A 13 -2.19 37.85 6.27
CA LYS A 13 -2.82 37.59 7.57
C LYS A 13 -4.35 37.76 7.51
N ALA A 14 -4.86 38.71 6.74
CA ALA A 14 -6.29 38.84 6.45
C ALA A 14 -6.81 37.61 5.68
N LYS A 15 -6.12 37.21 4.59
CA LYS A 15 -6.44 35.99 3.83
C LYS A 15 -6.37 34.72 4.67
N GLU A 16 -5.48 34.65 5.67
CA GLU A 16 -5.36 33.53 6.60
C GLU A 16 -6.56 33.47 7.57
N VAL A 17 -7.05 34.61 8.05
CA VAL A 17 -8.27 34.70 8.87
C VAL A 17 -9.51 34.32 8.05
N ASP A 18 -9.64 34.85 6.82
CA ASP A 18 -10.69 34.47 5.89
C ASP A 18 -10.64 32.96 5.59
N PHE A 19 -9.45 32.44 5.27
CA PHE A 19 -9.23 31.02 5.02
C PHE A 19 -9.61 30.16 6.23
N LYS A 20 -9.23 30.54 7.46
CA LYS A 20 -9.64 29.85 8.69
C LYS A 20 -11.16 29.85 8.88
N SER A 21 -11.84 30.95 8.57
CA SER A 21 -13.31 31.03 8.64
C SER A 21 -14.03 30.15 7.59
N ILE A 22 -13.36 29.86 6.47
CA ILE A 22 -13.88 29.04 5.38
C ILE A 22 -13.36 27.59 5.47
N PHE A 23 -12.32 27.31 6.27
CA PHE A 23 -11.57 26.03 6.29
C PHE A 23 -12.46 24.79 6.48
N ASP A 24 -13.40 24.84 7.42
CA ASP A 24 -14.32 23.71 7.67
C ASP A 24 -15.30 23.46 6.50
N ASN A 25 -15.58 24.52 5.74
CA ASN A 25 -16.41 24.54 4.53
C ASN A 25 -15.60 24.30 3.24
N LEU A 26 -14.27 24.24 3.31
CA LEU A 26 -13.40 24.15 2.16
C LEU A 26 -13.12 22.68 1.79
N PHE A 27 -13.25 22.40 0.49
CA PHE A 27 -13.03 21.12 -0.20
C PHE A 27 -14.12 20.03 -0.04
N ASP A 28 -14.91 19.91 -1.11
CA ASP A 28 -14.97 18.67 -1.90
C ASP A 28 -14.58 19.03 -3.35
N ILE A 29 -13.50 18.45 -3.89
CA ILE A 29 -13.11 18.65 -5.29
C ILE A 29 -13.97 17.75 -6.18
N ALA A 30 -15.06 18.29 -6.72
CA ALA A 30 -15.97 17.60 -7.61
C ALA A 30 -15.87 18.16 -9.05
N HIS A 31 -16.08 17.29 -10.05
CA HIS A 31 -16.15 17.69 -11.45
C HIS A 31 -17.27 18.73 -11.67
N ALA A 32 -17.08 19.70 -12.57
CA ALA A 32 -18.03 20.77 -12.82
C ALA A 32 -19.45 20.27 -13.18
N LYS A 33 -19.52 19.09 -13.82
CA LYS A 33 -20.77 18.40 -14.19
C LYS A 33 -21.17 17.25 -13.26
N ALA A 34 -20.65 17.18 -12.03
CA ALA A 34 -20.89 16.06 -11.13
C ALA A 34 -22.39 15.77 -10.90
N LEU A 35 -23.23 16.80 -10.78
CA LEU A 35 -24.68 16.64 -10.63
C LEU A 35 -25.40 16.08 -11.87
N GLU A 36 -24.79 16.18 -13.06
CA GLU A 36 -25.29 15.56 -14.30
C GLU A 36 -24.81 14.11 -14.41
N MET A 37 -23.54 13.85 -14.05
CA MET A 37 -22.88 12.55 -14.18
C MET A 37 -23.33 11.52 -13.15
N ILE A 38 -23.65 11.95 -11.94
CA ILE A 38 -24.22 11.07 -10.91
C ILE A 38 -25.64 10.68 -11.36
N LEU A 39 -25.96 9.38 -11.32
CA LEU A 39 -27.30 8.87 -11.69
C LEU A 39 -28.19 8.64 -10.46
N ILE A 40 -27.58 8.29 -9.33
CA ILE A 40 -28.24 8.00 -8.04
C ILE A 40 -28.70 9.32 -7.40
N LYS A 41 -29.92 9.40 -6.87
CA LYS A 41 -30.47 10.65 -6.32
C LYS A 41 -29.86 10.98 -4.96
N GLU A 42 -29.60 9.94 -4.19
CA GLU A 42 -29.04 9.93 -2.85
C GLU A 42 -27.62 10.53 -2.88
N ASP A 43 -26.79 10.11 -3.84
CA ASP A 43 -25.44 10.64 -4.06
C ASP A 43 -25.45 12.14 -4.46
N LYS A 44 -26.46 12.62 -5.20
CA LYS A 44 -26.62 14.06 -5.49
C LYS A 44 -27.00 14.83 -4.23
N GLN A 45 -27.92 14.31 -3.44
CA GLN A 45 -28.32 14.91 -2.17
C GLN A 45 -27.15 14.96 -1.19
N PHE A 46 -26.34 13.90 -1.15
CA PHE A 46 -25.08 13.86 -0.39
C PHE A 46 -24.10 14.94 -0.85
N LEU A 47 -23.82 15.06 -2.16
CA LEU A 47 -22.92 16.09 -2.68
C LEU A 47 -23.42 17.52 -2.39
N ILE A 48 -24.74 17.72 -2.32
CA ILE A 48 -25.36 18.98 -1.90
C ILE A 48 -25.23 19.19 -0.38
N ALA A 49 -25.33 18.12 0.42
CA ALA A 49 -25.16 18.17 1.88
C ALA A 49 -23.71 18.49 2.30
N GLN A 50 -22.71 17.94 1.62
CA GLN A 50 -21.28 18.28 1.86
C GLN A 50 -20.97 19.76 1.59
N ARG A 51 -21.72 20.40 0.69
CA ARG A 51 -21.57 21.82 0.35
C ARG A 51 -22.31 22.77 1.31
N LYS A 52 -23.02 22.26 2.32
CA LYS A 52 -23.67 23.07 3.35
C LYS A 52 -22.73 23.31 4.53
N PRO A 53 -22.78 24.49 5.17
CA PRO A 53 -21.98 24.75 6.36
C PRO A 53 -22.33 23.78 7.49
N GLY A 54 -21.31 23.31 8.22
CA GLY A 54 -21.45 22.33 9.30
C GLY A 54 -21.41 20.85 8.89
N ARG A 55 -21.14 20.54 7.60
CA ARG A 55 -20.94 19.18 7.03
C ARG A 55 -21.82 18.08 7.66
N CYS A 56 -23.04 17.95 7.18
CA CYS A 56 -23.92 16.84 7.55
C CYS A 56 -23.55 15.53 6.83
N GLY A 57 -22.80 14.66 7.53
CA GLY A 57 -22.47 13.29 7.13
C GLY A 57 -21.13 13.14 6.38
N ALA A 58 -20.81 11.90 5.98
CA ALA A 58 -19.62 11.55 5.18
C ALA A 58 -19.94 10.38 4.23
N ILE A 59 -19.19 10.23 3.12
CA ILE A 59 -19.39 9.11 2.18
C ILE A 59 -18.87 7.82 2.82
N VAL A 60 -19.79 6.88 3.03
CA VAL A 60 -19.49 5.50 3.37
C VAL A 60 -20.25 4.61 2.40
N SER A 61 -19.68 4.42 1.21
CA SER A 61 -20.11 3.32 0.34
C SER A 61 -19.73 2.00 1.01
N VAL A 62 -20.71 1.13 1.27
CA VAL A 62 -20.42 -0.27 1.57
C VAL A 62 -19.54 -0.82 0.45
N ASP A 63 -18.33 -1.30 0.76
CA ASP A 63 -17.42 -1.80 -0.26
C ASP A 63 -18.01 -3.07 -0.90
N VAL A 64 -18.67 -2.88 -2.04
CA VAL A 64 -19.31 -3.95 -2.82
C VAL A 64 -18.28 -5.00 -3.26
N SER A 65 -16.99 -4.65 -3.35
CA SER A 65 -15.91 -5.61 -3.64
C SER A 65 -15.53 -6.44 -2.41
N LEU A 66 -15.50 -5.84 -1.21
CA LEU A 66 -15.30 -6.53 0.06
C LEU A 66 -16.48 -7.45 0.36
N LYS A 67 -17.71 -6.94 0.31
CA LYS A 67 -18.94 -7.71 0.51
C LYS A 67 -19.03 -8.91 -0.44
N LYS A 68 -18.67 -8.73 -1.73
CA LYS A 68 -18.58 -9.84 -2.70
C LYS A 68 -17.45 -10.84 -2.38
N LYS A 69 -16.36 -10.44 -1.73
CA LYS A 69 -15.31 -11.37 -1.25
C LYS A 69 -15.79 -12.14 -0.02
N GLU A 70 -16.46 -11.48 0.92
CA GLU A 70 -17.00 -12.08 2.14
C GLU A 70 -18.14 -13.06 1.84
N ASP A 71 -19.08 -12.70 0.96
CA ASP A 71 -20.13 -13.60 0.49
C ASP A 71 -19.55 -14.85 -0.23
N ARG A 72 -18.41 -14.69 -0.93
CA ARG A 72 -17.67 -15.82 -1.53
C ARG A 72 -16.92 -16.65 -0.50
N LYS A 73 -16.42 -16.05 0.59
CA LYS A 73 -15.76 -16.73 1.70
C LYS A 73 -16.77 -17.57 2.48
N ARG A 74 -17.88 -16.96 2.89
CA ARG A 74 -19.00 -17.60 3.60
C ARG A 74 -19.54 -18.81 2.84
N LYS A 75 -19.80 -18.66 1.52
CA LYS A 75 -20.22 -19.79 0.65
C LYS A 75 -19.18 -20.92 0.53
N ARG A 76 -17.88 -20.62 0.63
CA ARG A 76 -16.83 -21.66 0.67
C ARG A 76 -16.80 -22.37 2.02
N GLU A 77 -16.95 -21.63 3.12
CA GLU A 77 -16.99 -22.18 4.48
C GLU A 77 -18.22 -23.09 4.65
N GLU A 78 -19.40 -22.65 4.22
CA GLU A 78 -20.63 -23.48 4.15
C GLU A 78 -20.43 -24.77 3.33
N GLN A 79 -19.70 -24.72 2.21
CA GLN A 79 -19.39 -25.89 1.40
C GLN A 79 -18.37 -26.83 2.06
N ILE A 80 -17.41 -26.29 2.83
CA ILE A 80 -16.43 -27.08 3.58
C ILE A 80 -17.11 -27.79 4.76
N VAL A 81 -18.01 -27.12 5.48
CA VAL A 81 -18.82 -27.73 6.55
C VAL A 81 -19.68 -28.86 5.99
N LYS A 82 -20.43 -28.63 4.89
CA LYS A 82 -21.23 -29.68 4.23
C LYS A 82 -20.41 -30.85 3.71
N ARG A 83 -19.14 -30.65 3.33
CA ARG A 83 -18.23 -31.76 2.98
C ARG A 83 -17.84 -32.55 4.23
N ARG A 84 -17.39 -31.89 5.31
CA ARG A 84 -17.06 -32.55 6.58
C ARG A 84 -18.23 -33.36 7.16
N GLU A 85 -19.45 -32.82 7.09
CA GLU A 85 -20.66 -33.54 7.51
C GLU A 85 -20.96 -34.78 6.65
N LYS A 86 -20.62 -34.74 5.35
CA LYS A 86 -20.75 -35.89 4.47
C LYS A 86 -19.65 -36.91 4.74
N ASP A 87 -18.40 -36.48 4.80
CA ASP A 87 -17.24 -37.33 5.08
C ASP A 87 -17.39 -38.06 6.43
N ALA A 88 -17.96 -37.38 7.44
CA ALA A 88 -18.29 -37.99 8.74
C ALA A 88 -19.42 -39.04 8.65
N LYS A 89 -20.41 -38.86 7.78
CA LYS A 89 -21.47 -39.85 7.53
C LYS A 89 -20.94 -41.05 6.75
N ASP A 90 -20.12 -40.81 5.73
CA ASP A 90 -19.50 -41.87 4.92
C ASP A 90 -18.49 -42.68 5.75
N ALA A 91 -17.75 -42.05 6.67
CA ALA A 91 -16.89 -42.75 7.64
C ALA A 91 -17.69 -43.63 8.61
N ASN A 92 -18.83 -43.16 9.11
CA ASN A 92 -19.71 -43.95 10.00
C ASN A 92 -20.32 -45.16 9.26
N LEU A 93 -20.63 -45.01 7.96
CA LEU A 93 -21.05 -46.11 7.07
C LEU A 93 -19.93 -47.14 6.84
N GLN A 94 -18.68 -46.70 6.66
CA GLN A 94 -17.54 -47.60 6.53
C GLN A 94 -17.20 -48.34 7.84
N GLN A 95 -17.41 -47.71 8.99
CA GLN A 95 -17.17 -48.31 10.29
C GLN A 95 -18.13 -49.48 10.61
N SER A 96 -19.28 -49.56 9.93
CA SER A 96 -20.18 -50.72 9.97
C SER A 96 -19.80 -51.90 9.05
N GLN A 97 -18.73 -51.83 8.25
CA GLN A 97 -18.46 -52.85 7.23
C GLN A 97 -16.96 -53.12 6.91
N VAL A 98 -16.15 -53.56 7.88
CA VAL A 98 -14.89 -54.30 7.57
C VAL A 98 -14.67 -55.45 8.56
N ILE A 99 -14.41 -56.64 8.02
CA ILE A 99 -13.96 -57.84 8.74
C ILE A 99 -12.46 -58.06 8.48
N VAL A 100 -11.79 -58.59 9.50
CA VAL A 100 -10.40 -59.08 9.63
C VAL A 100 -9.79 -59.67 8.34
N GLU A 101 -8.55 -59.27 7.98
CA GLU A 101 -7.33 -60.11 8.11
C GLU A 101 -6.03 -59.44 7.60
N ASN A 102 -4.89 -60.00 8.05
CA ASN A 102 -3.55 -59.39 8.04
C ASN A 102 -2.54 -60.40 7.48
N SER A 103 -1.68 -60.04 6.50
CA SER A 103 -0.47 -60.82 6.14
C SER A 103 0.50 -60.13 5.17
N SER A 104 1.74 -60.64 5.17
CA SER A 104 2.96 -60.19 4.44
C SER A 104 3.42 -61.33 3.49
N SER A 105 4.42 -61.28 2.57
CA SER A 105 5.64 -60.47 2.47
C SER A 105 6.28 -60.54 1.05
N GLN A 106 7.25 -59.65 0.75
CA GLN A 106 8.40 -59.89 -0.17
C GLN A 106 8.08 -60.12 -1.68
N SER A 107 9.01 -60.13 -2.64
CA SER A 107 10.27 -59.38 -2.91
C SER A 107 10.73 -59.73 -4.34
N ARG A 108 11.49 -58.86 -5.03
CA ARG A 108 12.63 -59.20 -5.93
C ARG A 108 13.13 -57.99 -6.74
N SER A 109 14.42 -58.06 -7.07
CA SER A 109 15.20 -57.13 -7.88
C SER A 109 15.93 -57.92 -8.96
N GLU A 110 16.13 -57.33 -10.13
CA GLU A 110 17.09 -57.81 -11.14
C GLU A 110 17.91 -56.60 -11.65
N GLU A 111 19.19 -56.85 -11.89
CA GLU A 111 20.21 -55.89 -12.32
C GLU A 111 20.61 -56.20 -13.76
N GLU A 112 20.97 -55.18 -14.55
CA GLU A 112 21.81 -55.37 -15.75
C GLU A 112 22.97 -54.36 -15.74
N GLU A 113 24.13 -54.83 -16.19
CA GLU A 113 25.43 -54.17 -16.01
C GLU A 113 25.99 -53.49 -17.28
N ASN A 114 26.85 -52.50 -17.03
CA ASN A 114 28.07 -52.18 -17.80
C ASN A 114 27.97 -51.51 -19.20
N PRO A 115 29.06 -50.86 -19.70
CA PRO A 115 30.40 -50.73 -19.11
C PRO A 115 30.91 -49.30 -18.84
N VAL A 116 31.88 -49.19 -17.93
CA VAL A 116 32.69 -47.99 -17.68
C VAL A 116 33.82 -47.87 -18.72
N ALA A 117 34.04 -46.65 -19.24
CA ALA A 117 35.25 -46.29 -19.99
C ALA A 117 36.11 -45.31 -19.16
N GLY A 118 37.42 -45.55 -19.10
CA GLY A 118 38.35 -44.83 -18.23
C GLY A 118 38.73 -43.41 -18.69
N PRO A 119 39.46 -42.64 -17.84
CA PRO A 119 39.81 -41.27 -18.12
C PRO A 119 40.96 -41.17 -19.14
N SER A 120 40.66 -40.71 -20.36
CA SER A 120 41.69 -40.34 -21.33
C SER A 120 42.06 -38.87 -21.21
N ASP A 121 43.35 -38.64 -20.97
CA ASP A 121 43.92 -37.32 -20.69
C ASP A 121 43.94 -36.42 -21.94
N SER A 122 43.13 -35.36 -21.92
CA SER A 122 43.30 -34.21 -22.81
C SER A 122 42.70 -32.96 -22.16
N CYS A 123 43.40 -32.42 -21.17
CA CYS A 123 43.09 -31.14 -20.56
C CYS A 123 43.29 -29.98 -21.57
N LEU A 124 42.36 -29.84 -22.51
CA LEU A 124 42.19 -28.64 -23.31
C LEU A 124 41.71 -27.53 -22.38
N THR A 125 42.67 -26.83 -21.77
CA THR A 125 42.42 -25.58 -21.03
C THR A 125 41.47 -24.70 -21.85
N PRO A 126 40.34 -24.23 -21.27
CA PRO A 126 39.43 -23.35 -21.99
C PRO A 126 40.19 -22.09 -22.39
N ARG A 127 40.46 -21.91 -23.69
CA ARG A 127 41.11 -20.70 -24.20
C ARG A 127 40.30 -19.51 -23.67
N PRO A 128 40.94 -18.49 -23.06
CA PRO A 128 40.22 -17.38 -22.46
C PRO A 128 39.41 -16.68 -23.57
N MET A 129 38.09 -16.87 -23.56
CA MET A 129 37.21 -16.28 -24.57
C MET A 129 37.36 -14.76 -24.51
N LYS A 130 37.94 -14.18 -25.56
CA LYS A 130 38.08 -12.73 -25.69
C LYS A 130 36.68 -12.13 -25.71
N ARG A 131 36.25 -11.56 -24.59
CA ARG A 131 34.93 -10.96 -24.44
C ARG A 131 34.73 -9.86 -25.48
N GLY A 132 33.63 -9.93 -26.22
CA GLY A 132 33.21 -8.86 -27.11
C GLY A 132 33.15 -7.51 -26.40
N ARG A 133 33.73 -6.49 -27.03
CA ARG A 133 33.86 -5.12 -26.48
C ARG A 133 32.96 -4.11 -27.19
N GLN A 134 32.47 -4.43 -28.38
CA GLN A 134 31.66 -3.52 -29.18
C GLN A 134 30.31 -3.27 -28.51
N GLN A 135 29.95 -1.99 -28.35
CA GLN A 135 28.66 -1.60 -27.78
C GLN A 135 27.56 -1.82 -28.83
N VAL A 136 26.44 -2.44 -28.42
CA VAL A 136 25.31 -2.75 -29.31
C VAL A 136 24.13 -1.81 -29.06
N LEU A 137 24.06 -1.23 -27.86
CA LEU A 137 22.97 -0.34 -27.47
C LEU A 137 23.26 1.10 -27.91
N SER A 138 22.39 1.64 -28.76
CA SER A 138 22.25 3.08 -29.01
C SER A 138 21.25 3.70 -28.02
N PRO A 139 21.24 5.04 -27.85
CA PRO A 139 20.23 5.73 -27.03
C PRO A 139 18.79 5.38 -27.44
N ASP A 140 18.50 5.35 -28.74
CA ASP A 140 17.15 5.04 -29.27
C ASP A 140 16.74 3.59 -29.01
N LEU A 141 17.68 2.65 -29.11
CA LEU A 141 17.43 1.25 -28.78
C LEU A 141 17.16 1.08 -27.28
N VAL A 142 17.90 1.77 -26.40
CA VAL A 142 17.63 1.80 -24.95
C VAL A 142 16.25 2.39 -24.66
N ALA A 143 15.92 3.55 -25.25
CA ALA A 143 14.61 4.18 -25.08
C ALA A 143 13.47 3.26 -25.55
N THR A 144 13.67 2.52 -26.64
CA THR A 144 12.69 1.56 -27.16
C THR A 144 12.52 0.36 -26.22
N LEU A 145 13.61 -0.20 -25.70
CA LEU A 145 13.58 -1.30 -24.71
C LEU A 145 12.93 -0.87 -23.39
N ASP A 146 13.17 0.36 -22.93
CA ASP A 146 12.60 0.91 -21.71
C ASP A 146 11.10 1.18 -21.86
N ARG A 147 10.67 1.83 -22.95
CA ARG A 147 9.23 2.06 -23.27
C ARG A 147 8.44 0.75 -23.32
N ASN A 148 9.01 -0.30 -23.92
CA ASN A 148 8.39 -1.63 -24.02
C ASN A 148 8.61 -2.50 -22.77
N LYS A 149 9.15 -1.95 -21.67
CA LYS A 149 9.39 -2.65 -20.38
C LYS A 149 10.22 -3.95 -20.52
N VAL A 150 11.09 -4.02 -21.53
CA VAL A 150 11.88 -5.22 -21.85
C VAL A 150 12.92 -5.45 -20.76
N SER A 151 12.90 -6.62 -20.12
CA SER A 151 13.90 -6.99 -19.10
C SER A 151 15.30 -7.15 -19.71
N ASP A 152 16.36 -6.98 -18.92
CA ASP A 152 17.73 -7.15 -19.42
C ASP A 152 17.99 -8.53 -20.04
N ARG A 153 17.29 -9.58 -19.56
CA ARG A 153 17.38 -10.94 -20.12
C ARG A 153 16.69 -11.03 -21.48
N ALA A 154 15.48 -10.50 -21.57
CA ALA A 154 14.73 -10.46 -22.83
C ALA A 154 15.45 -9.60 -23.89
N ALA A 155 16.08 -8.49 -23.48
CA ALA A 155 16.90 -7.66 -24.38
C ALA A 155 18.09 -8.43 -24.95
N VAL A 156 18.82 -9.24 -24.15
CA VAL A 156 19.88 -10.12 -24.67
C VAL A 156 19.32 -11.12 -25.70
N MET A 157 18.17 -11.73 -25.43
CA MET A 157 17.55 -12.72 -26.32
C MET A 157 17.12 -12.11 -27.66
N VAL A 158 16.34 -11.02 -27.62
CA VAL A 158 15.82 -10.34 -28.82
C VAL A 158 16.96 -9.79 -29.68
N ILE A 159 17.96 -9.13 -29.07
CA ILE A 159 19.09 -8.58 -29.82
C ILE A 159 19.99 -9.72 -30.36
N GLY A 160 20.21 -10.78 -29.58
CA GLY A 160 21.00 -11.93 -30.03
C GLY A 160 20.38 -12.66 -31.22
N GLU A 161 19.07 -12.89 -31.21
CA GLU A 161 18.39 -13.61 -32.27
C GLU A 161 18.20 -12.77 -33.54
N THR A 162 17.90 -11.47 -33.40
CA THR A 162 17.82 -10.55 -34.55
C THR A 162 19.16 -10.42 -35.27
N LEU A 163 20.27 -10.29 -34.53
CA LEU A 163 21.61 -10.27 -35.13
C LEU A 163 21.97 -11.58 -35.83
N ARG A 164 21.60 -12.73 -35.26
CA ARG A 164 21.80 -14.05 -35.88
C ARG A 164 21.00 -14.17 -37.19
N SER A 165 19.76 -13.71 -37.20
CA SER A 165 18.90 -13.68 -38.41
C SER A 165 19.41 -12.73 -39.49
N LEU A 166 20.12 -11.66 -39.10
CA LEU A 166 20.81 -10.72 -39.99
C LEU A 166 22.22 -11.16 -40.41
N GLY A 167 22.63 -12.39 -40.07
CA GLY A 167 23.95 -12.93 -40.43
C GLY A 167 25.14 -12.25 -39.72
N GLN A 168 24.91 -11.55 -38.61
CA GLN A 168 25.95 -10.86 -37.84
C GLN A 168 26.60 -11.78 -36.80
N GLU A 169 27.93 -11.71 -36.67
CA GLU A 169 28.65 -12.45 -35.63
C GLU A 169 28.41 -11.87 -34.24
N ILE A 170 28.05 -12.72 -33.29
CA ILE A 170 27.75 -12.33 -31.90
C ILE A 170 29.04 -12.16 -31.05
N GLN A 171 30.12 -12.87 -31.39
CA GLN A 171 31.37 -12.90 -30.60
C GLN A 171 32.04 -11.53 -30.36
N PRO A 172 32.14 -10.59 -31.33
CA PRO A 172 32.75 -9.26 -31.08
C PRO A 172 31.90 -8.35 -30.18
N LEU A 173 30.63 -8.68 -29.96
CA LEU A 173 29.64 -7.80 -29.35
C LEU A 173 29.56 -7.99 -27.82
N ALA A 174 29.30 -6.89 -27.09
CA ALA A 174 29.19 -6.90 -25.63
C ALA A 174 27.85 -7.47 -25.09
N LEU A 175 27.30 -8.50 -25.73
CA LEU A 175 25.98 -9.06 -25.47
C LEU A 175 25.97 -10.00 -24.26
N ASN A 176 25.86 -9.40 -23.07
CA ASN A 176 25.52 -10.12 -21.84
C ASN A 176 24.66 -9.23 -20.93
N ARG A 177 23.86 -9.87 -20.06
CA ARG A 177 22.90 -9.20 -19.16
C ARG A 177 23.55 -8.04 -18.38
N SER A 178 24.75 -8.24 -17.82
CA SER A 178 25.44 -7.25 -17.00
C SER A 178 25.95 -6.05 -17.81
N SER A 179 26.40 -6.27 -19.05
CA SER A 179 26.78 -5.21 -19.98
C SER A 179 25.58 -4.41 -20.47
N ILE A 180 24.49 -5.09 -20.86
CA ILE A 180 23.21 -4.43 -21.22
C ILE A 180 22.70 -3.59 -20.04
N ARG A 181 22.68 -4.13 -18.82
CA ARG A 181 22.25 -3.39 -17.62
C ARG A 181 23.11 -2.14 -17.40
N ARG A 182 24.45 -2.27 -17.47
CA ARG A 182 25.38 -1.14 -17.29
C ARG A 182 25.21 -0.08 -18.37
N GLN A 183 25.04 -0.48 -19.63
CA GLN A 183 24.79 0.44 -20.75
C GLN A 183 23.45 1.17 -20.60
N ARG A 184 22.35 0.47 -20.25
CA ARG A 184 21.06 1.10 -19.94
C ARG A 184 21.17 2.10 -18.78
N GLN A 185 21.90 1.74 -17.71
CA GLN A 185 22.16 2.65 -16.58
C GLN A 185 22.95 3.89 -17.02
N GLN A 186 24.00 3.73 -17.82
CA GLN A 186 24.80 4.83 -18.35
C GLN A 186 23.97 5.76 -19.26
N HIS A 187 23.16 5.21 -20.15
CA HIS A 187 22.27 6.00 -21.00
C HIS A 187 21.21 6.75 -20.19
N ARG A 188 20.54 6.10 -19.23
CA ARG A 188 19.58 6.79 -18.34
C ARG A 188 20.22 7.92 -17.55
N LYS A 189 21.47 7.74 -17.09
CA LYS A 189 22.24 8.82 -16.45
C LYS A 189 22.47 9.99 -17.41
N SER A 190 23.03 9.70 -18.60
CA SER A 190 23.28 10.71 -19.64
C SER A 190 22.00 11.47 -20.03
N THR A 191 20.89 10.76 -20.24
CA THR A 191 19.60 11.36 -20.57
C THR A 191 19.04 12.20 -19.41
N SER A 192 19.24 11.79 -18.15
CA SER A 192 18.86 12.59 -16.99
C SER A 192 19.69 13.87 -16.85
N GLU A 193 20.99 13.80 -17.14
CA GLU A 193 21.88 14.97 -17.18
C GLU A 193 21.45 15.91 -18.31
N GLU A 194 21.20 15.40 -19.52
CA GLU A 194 20.67 16.20 -20.64
C GLU A 194 19.31 16.84 -20.35
N ILE A 195 18.37 16.12 -19.70
CA ILE A 195 17.06 16.67 -19.34
C ILE A 195 17.24 17.82 -18.34
N ARG A 196 18.05 17.61 -17.29
CA ARG A 196 18.34 18.65 -16.29
C ARG A 196 18.97 19.89 -16.93
N ASP A 197 19.93 19.70 -17.82
CA ASP A 197 20.66 20.81 -18.46
C ASP A 197 19.79 21.54 -19.51
N LYS A 198 18.74 20.88 -20.05
CA LYS A 198 17.70 21.48 -20.90
C LYS A 198 16.53 22.11 -20.11
N PHE A 199 16.44 21.88 -18.80
CA PHE A 199 15.31 22.30 -17.96
C PHE A 199 15.53 23.71 -17.38
N ASP A 200 15.18 24.73 -18.18
CA ASP A 200 15.19 26.15 -17.79
C ASP A 200 13.75 26.71 -17.71
N PRO A 201 13.05 26.59 -16.56
CA PRO A 201 11.69 27.10 -16.40
C PRO A 201 11.68 28.63 -16.22
N LYS A 202 11.32 29.35 -17.29
CA LYS A 202 11.18 30.83 -17.33
C LYS A 202 10.04 31.41 -16.48
N PHE A 203 9.37 30.59 -15.67
CA PHE A 203 8.24 30.96 -14.83
C PHE A 203 8.26 30.12 -13.55
N PRO A 204 7.71 30.64 -12.42
CA PRO A 204 7.61 29.87 -11.19
C PRO A 204 6.81 28.58 -11.40
N LEU A 205 7.36 27.47 -10.92
CA LEU A 205 6.72 26.16 -10.88
C LEU A 205 6.14 25.90 -9.49
N ILE A 206 5.00 25.23 -9.44
CA ILE A 206 4.41 24.70 -8.22
C ILE A 206 4.68 23.20 -8.20
N VAL A 207 5.33 22.73 -7.14
CA VAL A 207 5.53 21.31 -6.86
C VAL A 207 4.37 20.83 -6.01
N HIS A 208 3.66 19.81 -6.48
CA HIS A 208 2.68 19.05 -5.71
C HIS A 208 3.24 17.65 -5.49
N TRP A 209 2.97 17.07 -4.33
CA TRP A 209 3.21 15.64 -4.09
C TRP A 209 2.09 15.08 -3.23
N ASP A 210 1.84 13.78 -3.37
CA ASP A 210 0.89 13.03 -2.55
C ASP A 210 1.48 11.65 -2.24
N GLY A 211 1.15 11.08 -1.08
CA GLY A 211 1.60 9.74 -0.68
C GLY A 211 0.56 8.70 -1.09
N LYS A 212 0.97 7.65 -1.83
CA LYS A 212 0.05 6.62 -2.28
C LYS A 212 0.61 5.20 -2.17
N LEU A 213 -0.08 4.42 -1.35
CA LEU A 213 0.06 2.97 -1.28
C LEU A 213 -0.26 2.32 -2.64
N LEU A 214 0.76 1.80 -3.31
CA LEU A 214 0.67 1.15 -4.62
C LEU A 214 1.33 -0.24 -4.57
N PRO A 215 0.88 -1.22 -5.38
CA PRO A 215 1.56 -2.52 -5.47
C PRO A 215 3.02 -2.36 -5.83
N ASP A 216 3.91 -3.19 -5.28
CA ASP A 216 5.33 -3.17 -5.66
C ASP A 216 5.52 -3.54 -7.15
N LEU A 217 6.57 -3.00 -7.79
CA LEU A 217 6.92 -3.30 -9.19
C LEU A 217 7.25 -4.77 -9.42
N ILE A 218 7.67 -5.50 -8.37
CA ILE A 218 8.00 -6.92 -8.40
C ILE A 218 6.76 -7.78 -8.04
N GLY A 219 5.64 -7.15 -7.68
CA GLY A 219 4.35 -7.79 -7.42
C GLY A 219 4.15 -8.33 -6.00
N THR A 220 5.18 -8.24 -5.14
CA THR A 220 5.13 -8.71 -3.75
C THR A 220 5.01 -7.54 -2.77
N GLY A 221 3.78 -7.25 -2.36
CA GLY A 221 3.47 -6.26 -1.32
C GLY A 221 2.89 -4.95 -1.84
N ILE A 222 2.52 -4.09 -0.89
CA ILE A 222 2.06 -2.72 -1.12
C ILE A 222 3.14 -1.81 -0.54
N VAL A 223 3.60 -0.84 -1.33
CA VAL A 223 4.64 0.13 -0.95
C VAL A 223 4.09 1.53 -1.07
N ASP A 224 4.43 2.39 -0.11
CA ASP A 224 4.16 3.82 -0.23
C ASP A 224 5.04 4.41 -1.35
N ARG A 225 4.44 5.26 -2.17
CA ARG A 225 5.10 5.96 -3.29
C ARG A 225 4.66 7.41 -3.29
N LEU A 226 5.58 8.29 -3.67
CA LEU A 226 5.36 9.73 -3.70
C LEU A 226 5.35 10.20 -5.16
N PRO A 227 4.23 10.14 -5.90
CA PRO A 227 4.10 10.90 -7.13
C PRO A 227 4.38 12.38 -6.86
N VAL A 228 5.30 12.95 -7.64
CA VAL A 228 5.62 14.38 -7.66
C VAL A 228 5.13 14.95 -8.98
N LEU A 229 4.21 15.91 -8.90
CA LEU A 229 3.64 16.64 -10.04
C LEU A 229 4.20 18.06 -10.06
N LEU A 230 4.87 18.44 -11.15
CA LEU A 230 5.26 19.81 -11.42
C LEU A 230 4.16 20.47 -12.25
N THR A 231 3.68 21.65 -11.83
CA THR A 231 2.72 22.45 -12.60
C THR A 231 3.22 23.88 -12.81
N GLY A 232 2.89 24.46 -13.97
CA GLY A 232 3.16 25.84 -14.29
C GLY A 232 2.40 26.30 -15.53
N LYS A 233 2.77 27.47 -16.09
CA LYS A 233 2.00 28.10 -17.17
C LYS A 233 2.12 27.33 -18.49
N GLY A 234 1.18 26.41 -18.73
CA GLY A 234 1.12 25.59 -19.95
C GLY A 234 2.00 24.34 -19.92
N ALA A 235 2.62 24.02 -18.78
CA ALA A 235 3.42 22.82 -18.59
C ALA A 235 2.98 22.08 -17.33
N TRP A 236 2.82 20.77 -17.43
CA TRP A 236 2.67 19.85 -16.32
C TRP A 236 3.53 18.61 -16.61
N ASP A 237 4.20 18.10 -15.59
CA ASP A 237 5.05 16.91 -15.72
C ASP A 237 4.96 16.06 -14.44
N VAL A 238 5.03 14.74 -14.58
CA VAL A 238 4.78 13.77 -13.50
C VAL A 238 5.97 12.86 -13.32
N LEU A 239 6.59 12.94 -12.14
CA LEU A 239 7.63 12.02 -11.71
C LEU A 239 7.07 11.05 -10.68
N ASP A 240 6.85 9.79 -11.08
CA ASP A 240 6.64 8.69 -10.15
C ASP A 240 7.96 8.33 -9.46
N THR A 241 8.06 8.50 -8.14
CA THR A 241 9.21 7.98 -7.39
C THR A 241 9.10 6.46 -7.20
N THR A 242 10.25 5.82 -6.99
CA THR A 242 10.31 4.51 -6.32
C THR A 242 9.76 4.60 -4.89
N SER A 243 9.62 3.46 -4.20
CA SER A 243 9.12 3.36 -2.83
C SER A 243 9.67 4.47 -1.94
N SER A 244 8.80 5.39 -1.52
CA SER A 244 9.17 6.60 -0.82
C SER A 244 9.19 6.35 0.67
N ASN A 245 10.37 6.47 1.27
CA ASN A 245 10.48 6.74 2.70
C ASN A 245 9.74 8.06 2.98
N THR A 246 8.64 8.02 3.74
CA THR A 246 7.86 9.19 4.19
C THR A 246 8.16 9.58 5.65
N GLY A 247 9.22 9.02 6.24
CA GLY A 247 9.58 9.22 7.65
C GLY A 247 10.10 10.63 7.96
N ARG A 248 9.68 11.16 9.12
CA ARG A 248 9.91 12.54 9.61
C ARG A 248 11.37 13.05 9.61
N HIS A 249 12.37 12.16 9.61
CA HIS A 249 13.79 12.53 9.75
C HIS A 249 14.66 12.27 8.53
N LYS A 250 14.23 11.41 7.61
CA LYS A 250 15.00 11.03 6.39
C LYS A 250 14.12 10.80 5.17
N GLY A 251 12.86 11.20 5.24
CA GLY A 251 11.86 10.99 4.21
C GLY A 251 12.10 11.85 2.97
N ALA A 252 11.49 11.46 1.86
CA ALA A 252 11.59 12.17 0.59
C ALA A 252 11.21 13.66 0.73
N CYS A 253 10.18 14.00 1.51
CA CYS A 253 9.79 15.39 1.77
C CYS A 253 10.90 16.19 2.48
N VAL A 254 11.54 15.61 3.51
CA VAL A 254 12.65 16.24 4.26
C VAL A 254 13.85 16.48 3.35
N LEU A 255 14.21 15.48 2.54
CA LEU A 255 15.31 15.58 1.58
C LEU A 255 15.02 16.60 0.47
N LEU A 256 13.75 16.78 0.08
CA LEU A 256 13.35 17.84 -0.84
C LEU A 256 13.48 19.23 -0.21
N GLU A 257 13.06 19.41 1.06
CA GLU A 257 13.22 20.67 1.80
C GLU A 257 14.70 21.07 1.96
N GLU A 258 15.55 20.11 2.35
CA GLU A 258 17.01 20.28 2.40
C GLU A 258 17.58 20.71 1.03
N GLN A 259 17.18 20.02 -0.05
CA GLN A 259 17.66 20.28 -1.41
C GLN A 259 17.18 21.64 -1.97
N PHE A 260 15.99 22.08 -1.60
CA PHE A 260 15.45 23.40 -1.99
C PHE A 260 15.91 24.54 -1.05
N GLY A 261 16.56 24.22 0.08
CA GLY A 261 17.03 25.20 1.06
C GLY A 261 15.90 26.03 1.70
N ARG A 262 14.69 25.48 1.76
CA ARG A 262 13.49 26.15 2.29
C ARG A 262 12.49 25.15 2.84
N GLU A 263 11.78 25.55 3.88
CA GLU A 263 10.60 24.83 4.37
C GLU A 263 9.51 24.81 3.30
N LEU A 264 8.81 23.67 3.17
CA LEU A 264 7.73 23.49 2.20
C LEU A 264 6.42 23.24 2.96
N LEU A 265 5.30 23.73 2.42
CA LEU A 265 4.01 23.59 3.09
C LEU A 265 3.51 22.14 2.96
N GLN A 266 3.76 21.32 3.99
CA GLN A 266 3.29 19.93 4.04
C GLN A 266 1.82 19.87 4.49
N LEU A 267 0.92 19.68 3.53
CA LEU A 267 -0.50 19.40 3.79
C LEU A 267 -0.72 17.89 3.92
N GLY A 268 -0.44 17.34 5.11
CA GLY A 268 -0.76 15.94 5.42
C GLY A 268 -2.26 15.65 5.26
N CYS A 269 -2.62 14.51 4.66
CA CYS A 269 -4.02 14.13 4.54
C CYS A 269 -4.64 13.88 5.93
N ARG A 270 -5.96 14.04 6.07
CA ARG A 270 -6.63 13.88 7.39
C ARG A 270 -6.34 12.53 8.06
N HIS A 271 -6.22 11.45 7.28
CA HIS A 271 -5.84 10.14 7.82
C HIS A 271 -4.43 10.16 8.42
N HIS A 272 -3.44 10.73 7.72
CA HIS A 272 -2.06 10.84 8.22
C HIS A 272 -1.96 11.71 9.48
N VAL A 273 -2.71 12.83 9.54
CA VAL A 273 -2.76 13.67 10.75
C VAL A 273 -3.34 12.89 11.94
N LEU A 274 -4.43 12.14 11.73
CA LEU A 274 -5.03 11.31 12.78
C LEU A 274 -4.14 10.13 13.17
N GLU A 275 -3.42 9.53 12.21
CA GLU A 275 -2.42 8.48 12.45
C GLU A 275 -1.27 8.99 13.34
N LEU A 276 -0.76 10.20 13.10
CA LEU A 276 0.27 10.81 13.95
C LEU A 276 -0.24 11.06 15.38
N VAL A 277 -1.48 11.53 15.54
CA VAL A 277 -2.10 11.74 16.87
C VAL A 277 -2.33 10.41 17.59
N ALA A 278 -2.87 9.41 16.90
CA ALA A 278 -3.08 8.08 17.44
C ALA A 278 -1.76 7.37 17.78
N GLY A 279 -0.73 7.53 16.94
CA GLY A 279 0.62 6.99 17.17
C GLY A 279 1.33 7.63 18.35
N ALA A 280 1.13 8.93 18.60
CA ALA A 280 1.61 9.60 19.79
C ALA A 280 0.91 9.08 21.06
N ALA A 281 -0.43 9.01 21.05
CA ALA A 281 -1.20 8.47 22.16
C ALA A 281 -0.85 6.99 22.46
N PHE A 282 -0.67 6.17 21.41
CA PHE A 282 -0.20 4.79 21.54
C PHE A 282 1.22 4.71 22.12
N SER A 283 2.13 5.58 21.70
CA SER A 283 3.52 5.58 22.20
C SER A 283 3.59 5.96 23.68
N GLU A 284 2.70 6.83 24.15
CA GLU A 284 2.57 7.18 25.58
C GLU A 284 1.96 6.01 26.38
N ALA A 285 0.87 5.41 25.89
CA ALA A 285 0.15 4.36 26.61
C ALA A 285 0.85 2.99 26.62
N MET A 286 1.55 2.64 25.52
CA MET A 286 2.10 1.29 25.29
C MET A 286 3.63 1.29 25.10
N GLY A 287 4.27 2.46 25.14
CA GLY A 287 5.70 2.63 24.89
C GLY A 287 6.06 2.67 23.40
N THR A 288 7.26 3.18 23.11
CA THR A 288 7.78 3.27 21.73
C THR A 288 8.17 1.89 21.19
N SER A 289 7.58 1.48 20.06
CA SER A 289 8.03 0.31 19.30
C SER A 289 8.79 0.72 18.05
N SER A 290 10.01 0.19 17.88
CA SER A 290 10.81 0.30 16.65
C SER A 290 10.59 -0.86 15.68
N ALA A 291 9.70 -1.81 16.01
CA ALA A 291 9.29 -2.87 15.11
C ALA A 291 8.20 -2.38 14.14
N PRO A 292 8.16 -2.86 12.88
CA PRO A 292 7.14 -2.46 11.90
C PRO A 292 5.73 -2.96 12.25
N ASP A 293 5.61 -3.87 13.23
CA ASP A 293 4.34 -4.42 13.70
C ASP A 293 4.37 -4.56 15.22
N VAL A 294 3.27 -4.14 15.88
CA VAL A 294 3.05 -4.41 17.30
C VAL A 294 2.71 -5.89 17.48
N LEU A 295 3.58 -6.64 18.17
CA LEU A 295 3.42 -8.09 18.35
C LEU A 295 2.12 -8.48 19.06
N LEU A 296 1.62 -7.64 19.97
CA LEU A 296 0.32 -7.83 20.63
C LEU A 296 -0.82 -7.89 19.60
N PHE A 297 -0.93 -6.89 18.73
CA PHE A 297 -1.96 -6.85 17.67
C PHE A 297 -1.78 -7.98 16.64
N LYS A 298 -0.54 -8.37 16.32
CA LYS A 298 -0.29 -9.55 15.48
C LYS A 298 -0.80 -10.85 16.11
N ARG A 299 -0.53 -11.09 17.39
CA ARG A 299 -1.03 -12.28 18.12
C ARG A 299 -2.56 -12.27 18.19
N PHE A 300 -3.15 -11.14 18.60
CA PHE A 300 -4.58 -10.95 18.66
C PHE A 300 -5.27 -11.23 17.31
N LYS A 301 -4.74 -10.67 16.21
CA LYS A 301 -5.25 -10.91 14.85
C LYS A 301 -5.19 -12.37 14.43
N SER A 302 -4.15 -13.11 14.82
CA SER A 302 -4.04 -14.55 14.55
C SER A 302 -5.05 -15.37 15.36
N SER A 303 -5.22 -15.06 16.65
CA SER A 303 -6.14 -15.74 17.57
C SER A 303 -7.59 -15.29 17.45
N TRP A 304 -7.91 -14.31 16.60
CA TRP A 304 -9.26 -13.75 16.45
C TRP A 304 -10.32 -14.78 16.01
N GLN A 305 -9.94 -15.95 15.52
CA GLN A 305 -10.88 -17.05 15.20
C GLN A 305 -11.22 -17.91 16.43
N ASP A 306 -10.33 -17.94 17.42
CA ASP A 306 -10.38 -18.82 18.60
C ASP A 306 -10.96 -18.11 19.84
N ILE A 307 -11.10 -16.78 19.79
CA ILE A 307 -11.73 -15.96 20.84
C ILE A 307 -13.25 -16.14 20.79
N ASP A 308 -13.86 -16.46 21.94
CA ASP A 308 -15.32 -16.43 22.13
C ASP A 308 -15.85 -15.00 21.96
N LYS A 309 -16.98 -14.88 21.28
CA LYS A 309 -17.65 -13.63 20.92
C LYS A 309 -19.09 -13.59 21.42
N THR A 310 -19.51 -14.63 22.14
CA THR A 310 -20.84 -14.71 22.77
C THR A 310 -20.85 -14.14 24.19
N THR A 311 -19.67 -13.94 24.77
CA THR A 311 -19.46 -13.36 26.10
C THR A 311 -18.47 -12.19 26.02
N TYR A 312 -18.62 -11.24 26.93
CA TYR A 312 -17.68 -10.13 27.12
C TYR A 312 -17.61 -9.75 28.59
N GLU A 313 -16.49 -9.15 28.98
CA GLU A 313 -16.28 -8.52 30.28
C GLU A 313 -16.16 -7.01 30.07
N ASP A 314 -16.70 -6.22 31.01
CA ASP A 314 -16.59 -4.77 30.99
C ASP A 314 -15.53 -4.27 31.99
N SER A 315 -15.27 -2.97 31.99
CA SER A 315 -14.36 -2.30 32.92
C SER A 315 -14.72 -2.45 34.41
N SER A 316 -15.91 -2.95 34.76
CA SER A 316 -16.29 -3.23 36.15
C SER A 316 -15.94 -4.65 36.61
N THR A 317 -15.53 -5.52 35.68
CA THR A 317 -15.26 -6.95 35.96
C THR A 317 -13.92 -7.17 36.67
N ASP A 318 -12.93 -6.31 36.41
CA ASP A 318 -11.62 -6.29 37.10
C ASP A 318 -11.49 -5.07 38.02
N ASP A 319 -11.10 -5.30 39.28
CA ASP A 319 -10.99 -4.28 40.33
C ASP A 319 -9.90 -3.23 40.03
N TYR A 320 -8.83 -3.59 39.32
CA TYR A 320 -7.82 -2.63 38.88
C TYR A 320 -8.37 -1.71 37.78
N THR A 321 -9.00 -2.28 36.76
CA THR A 321 -9.61 -1.56 35.64
C THR A 321 -10.76 -0.66 36.11
N ALA A 322 -11.61 -1.16 37.01
CA ALA A 322 -12.71 -0.40 37.60
C ALA A 322 -12.23 0.87 38.31
N LYS A 323 -11.15 0.76 39.09
CA LYS A 323 -10.49 1.91 39.75
C LYS A 323 -9.85 2.86 38.74
N ALA A 324 -9.23 2.33 37.69
CA ALA A 324 -8.55 3.14 36.68
C ALA A 324 -9.52 4.00 35.84
N VAL A 325 -10.76 3.53 35.58
CA VAL A 325 -11.75 4.30 34.80
C VAL A 325 -12.71 5.14 35.64
N ALA A 326 -12.81 4.90 36.95
CA ALA A 326 -13.85 5.46 37.82
C ALA A 326 -13.98 6.99 37.76
N GLU A 327 -12.86 7.72 37.66
CA GLU A 327 -12.85 9.19 37.69
C GLU A 327 -13.40 9.85 36.41
N PHE A 328 -13.31 9.17 35.26
CA PHE A 328 -13.66 9.75 33.96
C PHE A 328 -14.75 8.99 33.19
N LYS A 329 -15.19 7.83 33.68
CA LYS A 329 -16.17 6.95 33.02
C LYS A 329 -17.41 7.68 32.53
N ASP A 330 -18.10 8.41 33.42
CA ASP A 330 -19.38 9.06 33.09
C ASP A 330 -19.22 10.21 32.09
N GLU A 331 -18.16 11.03 32.23
CA GLU A 331 -17.84 12.11 31.29
C GLU A 331 -17.49 11.55 29.90
N MET A 332 -16.69 10.47 29.85
CA MET A 332 -16.35 9.80 28.60
C MET A 332 -17.57 9.18 27.93
N VAL A 333 -18.45 8.47 28.66
CA VAL A 333 -19.69 7.92 28.07
C VAL A 333 -20.55 9.04 27.47
N GLN A 334 -20.74 10.15 28.19
CA GLN A 334 -21.50 11.30 27.69
C GLN A 334 -20.87 11.91 26.42
N MET A 335 -19.54 12.06 26.39
CA MET A 335 -18.80 12.55 25.23
C MET A 335 -18.93 11.61 24.02
N LEU A 336 -18.79 10.30 24.23
CA LEU A 336 -18.87 9.27 23.19
C LEU A 336 -20.29 9.20 22.60
N GLU A 337 -21.33 9.23 23.44
CA GLU A 337 -22.72 9.31 22.99
C GLU A 337 -22.99 10.55 22.13
N MET A 338 -22.52 11.73 22.56
CA MET A 338 -22.63 12.95 21.77
C MET A 338 -21.86 12.84 20.45
N ALA A 339 -20.68 12.23 20.44
CA ALA A 339 -19.90 12.02 19.22
C ALA A 339 -20.63 11.11 18.22
N VAL A 340 -21.22 9.99 18.68
CA VAL A 340 -22.02 9.08 17.85
C VAL A 340 -23.25 9.77 17.28
N LYS A 341 -23.97 10.58 18.08
CA LYS A 341 -25.20 11.28 17.67
C LYS A 341 -24.92 12.45 16.71
N VAL A 342 -23.89 13.27 16.99
CA VAL A 342 -23.64 14.54 16.27
C VAL A 342 -22.75 14.37 15.04
N LYS A 343 -21.68 13.57 15.13
CA LYS A 343 -20.63 13.54 14.08
C LYS A 343 -20.87 12.51 12.97
N GLN A 344 -21.88 11.64 13.11
CA GLN A 344 -22.16 10.52 12.19
C GLN A 344 -20.88 9.78 11.74
N PRO A 345 -20.11 9.21 12.69
CA PRO A 345 -18.86 8.53 12.38
C PRO A 345 -19.09 7.35 11.41
N ARG A 346 -18.10 7.10 10.52
CA ARG A 346 -18.07 5.90 9.65
C ARG A 346 -18.21 4.65 10.50
N ASP A 347 -18.88 3.61 9.98
CA ASP A 347 -19.18 2.37 10.71
C ASP A 347 -17.99 1.82 11.50
N ASP A 348 -16.78 1.66 10.94
CA ASP A 348 -15.60 1.17 11.70
C ASP A 348 -15.26 2.04 12.94
N TYR A 349 -15.35 3.37 12.82
CA TYR A 349 -15.14 4.28 13.95
C TYR A 349 -16.34 4.33 14.89
N ARG A 350 -17.54 4.12 14.36
CA ARG A 350 -18.77 4.06 15.13
C ARG A 350 -18.79 2.80 16.00
N GLU A 351 -18.39 1.67 15.44
CA GLU A 351 -18.15 0.40 16.13
C GLU A 351 -17.11 0.57 17.23
N LEU A 352 -15.96 1.22 16.96
CA LEU A 352 -14.97 1.53 18.01
C LEU A 352 -15.57 2.37 19.16
N LEU A 353 -16.36 3.40 18.86
CA LEU A 353 -17.02 4.23 19.89
C LEU A 353 -18.06 3.42 20.67
N GLU A 354 -18.86 2.59 20.00
CA GLU A 354 -19.87 1.73 20.63
C GLU A 354 -19.22 0.63 21.50
N LEU A 355 -18.14 0.00 21.03
CA LEU A 355 -17.32 -0.93 21.83
C LEU A 355 -16.65 -0.24 23.02
N THR A 356 -16.25 1.03 22.90
CA THR A 356 -15.72 1.80 24.04
C THR A 356 -16.82 2.09 25.08
N ILE A 357 -18.06 2.38 24.63
CA ILE A 357 -19.23 2.56 25.50
C ILE A 357 -19.55 1.24 26.23
N ILE A 358 -19.56 0.10 25.51
CA ILE A 358 -19.75 -1.25 26.10
C ILE A 358 -18.65 -1.57 27.11
N PHE A 359 -17.38 -1.33 26.78
CA PHE A 359 -16.26 -1.54 27.70
C PHE A 359 -16.39 -0.67 28.96
N LEU A 360 -16.87 0.57 28.84
CA LEU A 360 -17.17 1.43 29.99
C LEU A 360 -18.42 0.97 30.78
N GLY A 361 -19.08 -0.12 30.41
CA GLY A 361 -20.26 -0.67 31.11
C GLY A 361 -21.55 0.12 30.86
N ALA A 362 -21.66 0.77 29.70
CA ALA A 362 -22.83 1.51 29.26
C ALA A 362 -23.42 0.90 27.97
N VAL A 363 -24.70 1.17 27.69
CA VAL A 363 -25.40 0.59 26.53
C VAL A 363 -25.34 1.58 25.35
N PRO A 364 -24.74 1.21 24.21
CA PRO A 364 -24.64 2.10 23.05
C PRO A 364 -26.00 2.30 22.35
N PRO A 365 -26.14 3.34 21.49
CA PRO A 365 -27.43 3.70 20.89
C PRO A 365 -28.09 2.65 19.98
N ARG A 366 -27.35 1.63 19.53
CA ARG A 366 -27.89 0.48 18.78
C ARG A 366 -28.36 -0.69 19.66
N GLY A 367 -28.06 -0.67 20.96
CA GLY A 367 -28.15 -1.85 21.82
C GLY A 367 -26.91 -2.74 21.72
N ILE A 368 -26.97 -3.89 22.38
CA ILE A 368 -25.94 -4.93 22.41
C ILE A 368 -26.59 -6.16 21.78
N ASP A 369 -26.08 -6.60 20.63
CA ASP A 369 -26.54 -7.78 19.86
C ASP A 369 -25.64 -9.00 20.14
#